data_AF-A0A7J4FSX5-F1
#
_entry.id   AF-A0A7J4FSX5-F1
#
_cell.length_a   1.000
_cell.length_b   1.000
_cell.length_c   1.000
_cell.angle_alpha   90.00
_cell.angle_beta   90.00
_cell.angle_gamma   90.00
#
_symmetry.space_group_name_H-M   'P 1'
#
loop_
_entity.id
_entity.type
_entity.pdbx_description
1 polymer ?
#
loop_
_entity_poly.entity_id
_entity_poly.type
_entity_poly.pdbx_seq_one_letter_code
_entity_poly.pdbx_strand_id
1 'polypeptide(L)'
;MLMNKENKTEQKMEADVKKMKKRIDFTFYSNLALVNCSDIDFCIDFTHGPPEEDDELSTVRIFMAPEHAKRVLKALESVINSFEERKQAQEK
;
A
#
# COMPACT_ATOMS: atom_id res chain seq x y z
N MET A 1 48.85 7.33 -8.97
CA MET A 1 47.66 8.21 -8.88
C MET A 1 46.34 7.56 -9.34
N LEU A 2 46.26 6.22 -9.49
CA LEU A 2 45.04 5.55 -10.01
C LEU A 2 44.07 5.04 -8.92
N MET A 3 44.50 4.95 -7.66
CA MET A 3 43.69 4.39 -6.56
C MET A 3 42.55 5.30 -6.02
N ASN A 4 42.33 6.49 -6.58
CA ASN A 4 41.33 7.45 -6.07
C ASN A 4 40.09 7.61 -6.98
N LYS A 5 40.06 6.93 -8.13
CA LYS A 5 38.92 6.98 -9.08
C LYS A 5 37.91 5.87 -8.85
N GLU A 6 38.35 4.68 -8.43
CA GLU A 6 37.47 3.52 -8.19
C GLU A 6 36.55 3.76 -6.99
N ASN A 7 37.11 4.25 -5.87
CA ASN A 7 36.38 4.53 -4.63
C ASN A 7 35.30 5.63 -4.78
N LYS A 8 35.53 6.63 -5.66
CA LYS A 8 34.52 7.65 -5.99
C LYS A 8 33.39 7.10 -6.87
N THR A 9 33.66 6.07 -7.66
CA THR A 9 32.67 5.47 -8.57
C THR A 9 31.71 4.57 -7.79
N GLU A 10 32.23 3.79 -6.85
CA GLU A 10 31.43 2.94 -5.94
C GLU A 10 30.53 3.76 -5.00
N GLN A 11 31.07 4.81 -4.37
CA GLN A 11 30.28 5.70 -3.51
C GLN A 11 29.17 6.44 -4.26
N LYS A 12 29.42 6.77 -5.54
CA LYS A 12 28.42 7.40 -6.41
C LYS A 12 27.33 6.41 -6.82
N MET A 13 27.70 5.16 -7.14
CA MET A 13 26.74 4.08 -7.38
C MET A 13 25.88 3.77 -6.15
N GLU A 14 26.44 3.70 -4.94
CA GLU A 14 25.65 3.52 -3.71
C GLU A 14 24.70 4.70 -3.44
N ALA A 15 25.17 5.93 -3.66
CA ALA A 15 24.33 7.13 -3.52
C ALA A 15 23.20 7.16 -4.56
N ASP A 16 23.47 6.73 -5.79
CA ASP A 16 22.49 6.65 -6.86
C ASP A 16 21.49 5.49 -6.62
N VAL A 17 21.94 4.33 -6.12
CA VAL A 17 21.07 3.22 -5.67
C VAL A 17 20.16 3.65 -4.50
N LYS A 18 20.69 4.40 -3.54
CA LYS A 18 19.92 4.96 -2.42
C LYS A 18 18.87 5.98 -2.88
N LYS A 19 19.12 6.69 -3.99
CA LYS A 19 18.15 7.58 -4.65
C LYS A 19 17.15 6.86 -5.56
N MET A 20 17.40 5.59 -5.93
CA MET A 20 16.61 4.83 -6.90
C MET A 20 15.64 3.80 -6.31
N LYS A 21 15.28 3.88 -5.02
CA LYS A 21 13.98 3.33 -4.59
C LYS A 21 12.87 4.26 -5.07
N LYS A 22 12.70 4.34 -6.39
CA LYS A 22 11.57 4.98 -7.05
C LYS A 22 10.34 4.21 -6.60
N ARG A 23 9.54 4.82 -5.72
CA ARG A 23 8.26 4.24 -5.28
C ARG A 23 7.42 4.06 -6.54
N ILE A 24 7.15 2.82 -6.90
CA ILE A 24 6.19 2.52 -7.97
C ILE A 24 4.83 2.56 -7.30
N ASP A 25 4.09 3.62 -7.56
CA ASP A 25 2.74 3.78 -7.06
C ASP A 25 1.78 3.10 -8.04
N PHE A 26 1.06 2.10 -7.55
CA PHE A 26 -0.05 1.48 -8.26
C PHE A 26 -1.36 1.95 -7.64
N THR A 27 -2.33 2.29 -8.48
CA THR A 27 -3.68 2.62 -8.04
C THR A 27 -4.62 1.55 -8.58
N PHE A 28 -5.41 0.95 -7.69
CA PHE A 28 -6.45 0.00 -8.03
C PHE A 28 -7.77 0.52 -7.47
N TYR A 29 -8.82 0.49 -8.28
CA TYR A 29 -10.17 0.59 -7.76
C TYR A 29 -10.54 -0.74 -7.08
N SER A 30 -11.50 -0.72 -6.15
CA SER A 30 -12.08 -1.93 -5.58
C SER A 30 -13.38 -1.55 -4.88
N ASN A 31 -14.40 -2.40 -5.04
CA ASN A 31 -15.70 -2.24 -4.38
C ASN A 31 -15.97 -3.34 -3.34
N LEU A 32 -15.10 -4.35 -3.23
CA LEU A 32 -15.22 -5.46 -2.30
C LEU A 32 -13.86 -5.78 -1.66
N ALA A 33 -13.86 -5.89 -0.33
CA ALA A 33 -12.72 -6.37 0.44
C ALA A 33 -13.10 -7.66 1.18
N LEU A 34 -12.41 -8.76 0.88
CA LEU A 34 -12.53 -10.02 1.61
C LEU A 34 -11.43 -10.09 2.67
N VAL A 35 -11.82 -10.35 3.92
CA VAL A 35 -10.88 -10.35 5.05
C VAL A 35 -10.77 -11.77 5.60
N ASN A 36 -9.53 -12.22 5.79
CA ASN A 36 -9.22 -13.50 6.42
C ASN A 36 -8.09 -13.30 7.44
N CYS A 37 -8.16 -13.98 8.57
CA CYS A 37 -7.12 -13.97 9.60
C CYS A 37 -6.85 -15.41 10.05
N SER A 38 -5.57 -15.78 10.05
CA SER A 38 -5.03 -16.95 10.73
C SER A 38 -4.22 -16.50 11.95
N ASP A 39 -3.67 -17.46 12.70
CA ASP A 39 -2.81 -17.18 13.85
C ASP A 39 -1.50 -16.48 13.48
N ILE A 40 -1.07 -16.58 12.21
CA ILE A 40 0.21 -16.05 11.73
C ILE A 40 -0.01 -14.81 10.86
N ASP A 41 -0.98 -14.88 9.95
CA ASP A 41 -1.19 -13.87 8.91
C ASP A 41 -2.63 -13.35 8.88
N PHE A 42 -2.74 -12.03 8.71
CA PHE A 42 -3.97 -11.31 8.37
C PHE A 42 -3.91 -10.88 6.90
N CYS A 43 -4.96 -11.17 6.16
CA CYS A 43 -5.05 -10.99 4.72
C CYS A 43 -6.28 -10.16 4.35
N ILE A 44 -6.09 -9.18 3.47
CA ILE A 44 -7.19 -8.44 2.83
C ILE A 44 -7.06 -8.59 1.32
N ASP A 45 -8.11 -9.09 0.69
CA ASP A 45 -8.23 -9.18 -0.75
C ASP A 45 -9.17 -8.11 -1.27
N PHE A 46 -8.62 -7.15 -1.98
CA PHE A 46 -9.38 -6.14 -2.70
C PHE A 46 -9.68 -6.68 -4.09
N THR A 47 -10.97 -6.87 -4.37
CA THR A 47 -11.46 -7.37 -5.67
C THR A 47 -12.49 -6.41 -6.25
N HIS A 48 -12.77 -6.62 -7.53
CA HIS A 48 -13.93 -6.09 -8.23
C HIS A 48 -15.06 -7.14 -8.20
N GLY A 49 -16.32 -6.71 -8.37
CA GLY A 49 -17.45 -7.60 -8.65
C GLY A 49 -17.27 -8.37 -9.98
N PRO A 50 -18.25 -9.20 -10.41
CA PRO A 50 -18.05 -10.13 -11.53
C PRO A 50 -17.51 -9.40 -12.77
N PRO A 51 -16.30 -9.74 -13.24
CA PRO A 51 -15.75 -9.19 -14.46
C PRO A 51 -16.56 -9.71 -15.66
N GLU A 52 -16.87 -8.83 -16.63
CA GLU A 52 -17.23 -9.27 -17.99
C GLU A 52 -16.06 -10.11 -18.55
N GLU A 53 -16.35 -11.06 -19.44
CA GLU A 53 -15.60 -12.30 -19.78
C GLU A 53 -14.06 -12.24 -19.96
N ASP A 54 -13.40 -11.09 -19.89
CA ASP A 54 -11.97 -10.90 -20.17
C ASP A 54 -11.17 -10.08 -19.13
N ASP A 55 -11.64 -9.89 -17.89
CA ASP A 55 -10.86 -9.15 -16.88
C ASP A 55 -10.01 -10.11 -16.01
N GLU A 56 -8.81 -10.42 -16.48
CA GLU A 56 -7.78 -11.14 -15.74
C GLU A 56 -7.48 -10.42 -14.40
N LEU A 57 -8.05 -10.95 -13.32
CA LEU A 57 -7.44 -10.96 -11.98
C LEU A 57 -6.98 -9.60 -11.43
N SER A 58 -7.84 -8.59 -11.39
CA SER A 58 -7.54 -7.33 -10.67
C SER A 58 -7.71 -7.46 -9.14
N THR A 59 -7.30 -8.60 -8.57
CA THR A 59 -7.32 -8.83 -7.11
C THR A 59 -5.99 -8.40 -6.49
N VAL A 60 -6.02 -7.37 -5.64
CA VAL A 60 -4.87 -6.95 -4.84
C VAL A 60 -4.98 -7.58 -3.47
N ARG A 61 -3.99 -8.39 -3.10
CA ARG A 61 -3.89 -9.01 -1.78
C ARG A 61 -2.85 -8.32 -0.92
N ILE A 62 -3.23 -7.91 0.28
CA ILE A 62 -2.34 -7.35 1.29
C ILE A 62 -2.22 -8.33 2.45
N PHE A 63 -0.98 -8.73 2.77
CA PHE A 63 -0.65 -9.52 3.96
C PHE A 63 -0.07 -8.64 5.05
N MET A 64 -0.44 -8.89 6.29
CA MET A 64 0.13 -8.23 7.46
C MET A 64 -0.02 -9.09 8.72
N ALA A 65 0.79 -8.81 9.75
CA ALA A 65 0.57 -9.41 11.07
C ALA A 65 -0.75 -8.92 11.69
N PRO A 66 -1.45 -9.75 12.51
CA PRO A 66 -2.70 -9.35 13.16
C PRO A 66 -2.62 -8.05 13.98
N GLU A 67 -1.47 -7.80 14.61
CA GLU A 67 -1.23 -6.56 15.36
C GLU A 67 -1.21 -5.30 14.47
N HIS A 68 -0.75 -5.43 13.23
CA HIS A 68 -0.76 -4.34 12.25
C HIS A 68 -2.17 -4.08 11.72
N ALA A 69 -2.97 -5.14 11.51
CA ALA A 69 -4.37 -5.01 11.10
C ALA A 69 -5.18 -4.18 12.11
N LYS A 70 -4.97 -4.41 13.41
CA LYS A 70 -5.61 -3.61 14.46
C LYS A 70 -5.24 -2.12 14.41
N ARG A 71 -4.00 -1.80 14.05
CA ARG A 71 -3.56 -0.40 13.89
C ARG A 71 -4.18 0.24 12.65
N VAL A 72 -4.27 -0.51 11.55
CA VAL A 72 -4.93 -0.06 10.31
C VAL A 72 -6.41 0.24 10.57
N LEU A 73 -7.14 -0.66 11.26
CA LEU A 73 -8.55 -0.44 11.59
C LEU A 73 -8.78 0.89 12.32
N LYS A 74 -8.02 1.15 13.39
CA LYS A 74 -8.13 2.39 14.16
C LYS A 74 -7.85 3.64 13.32
N ALA A 75 -6.86 3.55 12.42
CA ALA A 75 -6.53 4.66 11.53
C ALA A 75 -7.66 4.92 10.54
N LEU A 76 -8.26 3.86 9.96
CA LEU A 76 -9.39 3.96 9.05
C LEU A 76 -10.62 4.56 9.73
N GLU A 77 -10.99 4.05 10.91
CA GLU A 77 -12.11 4.59 11.71
C GLU A 77 -11.94 6.09 11.97
N SER A 78 -10.74 6.51 12.38
CA SER A 78 -10.47 7.93 12.63
C SER A 78 -10.62 8.79 11.38
N VAL A 79 -10.20 8.30 10.21
CA VAL A 79 -10.31 9.03 8.94
C VAL A 79 -11.77 9.13 8.49
N ILE A 80 -12.53 8.03 8.58
CA ILE A 80 -13.94 7.98 8.21
C ILE A 80 -14.76 8.93 9.08
N ASN A 81 -14.61 8.85 10.41
CA ASN A 81 -15.33 9.72 11.34
C ASN A 81 -15.05 11.20 11.03
N SER A 82 -13.78 11.54 10.81
CA SER A 82 -13.39 12.91 10.46
C SER A 82 -13.98 13.35 9.11
N PHE A 83 -14.11 12.44 8.15
CA PHE A 83 -14.72 12.72 6.85
C PHE A 83 -16.22 12.97 6.98
N GLU A 84 -16.92 12.14 7.75
CA GLU A 84 -18.36 12.26 7.97
C GLU A 84 -18.72 13.55 8.73
N GLU A 85 -17.97 13.90 9.77
CA GLU A 85 -18.15 15.17 10.49
C GLU A 85 -18.01 16.39 9.57
N ARG A 86 -16.97 16.40 8.71
CA ARG A 86 -16.79 17.47 7.73
C ARG A 86 -17.93 17.54 6.72
N LYS A 87 -18.44 16.40 6.27
CA LYS A 87 -19.57 16.34 5.34
C LYS A 87 -20.84 16.91 5.99
N GLN A 88 -21.15 16.51 7.23
CA GLN A 88 -22.30 17.02 7.97
C GLN A 88 -22.22 18.53 8.26
N ALA A 89 -21.02 19.08 8.42
CA ALA A 89 -20.81 20.52 8.61
C ALA A 89 -21.00 21.35 7.32
N GLN A 90 -20.88 20.74 6.14
CA GLN A 90 -21.10 21.40 4.84
C GLN A 90 -22.57 21.36 4.39
N GLU A 91 -23.35 20.43 4.93
CA GLU A 91 -24.79 20.28 4.66
C GLU A 91 -25.67 21.13 5.60
N LYS A 92 -25.07 21.85 6.56
CA LYS A 92 -25.73 22.81 7.48
C LYS A 92 -25.42 24.24 7.09
#